data_AF-A6P1X0-F1
#
_entry.id   AF-A6P1X0-F1
#
_cell.length_a   1.000
_cell.length_b   1.000
_cell.length_c   1.000
_cell.angle_alpha   90.00
_cell.angle_beta   90.00
_cell.angle_gamma   90.00
#
_symmetry.space_group_name_H-M   'P 1'
#
loop_
_entity.id
_entity.type
_entity.pdbx_description
1 polymer ?
#
loop_
_entity_poly.entity_id
_entity_poly.type
_entity_poly.pdbx_seq_one_letter_code
_entity_poly.pdbx_strand_id
1 'polypeptide(L)'
;MSRTKLDIDALTLQTYYVQPEIYELGKTTADFNGIILPIYDRERTICDCFKYRSRLDNEIFNKALNAYANDPQKELRNLSKYAKKLRVHKKVTELMEVLLNG
;
A
#
# COMPACT_ATOMS: atom_id res chain seq x y z
N MET A 1 -7.70 -29.49 -17.11
CA MET A 1 -8.59 -28.40 -16.64
C MET A 1 -7.96 -27.08 -17.02
N SER A 2 -8.36 -26.53 -18.16
CA SER A 2 -7.85 -25.27 -18.70
C SER A 2 -8.32 -24.12 -17.80
N ARG A 3 -7.39 -23.30 -17.30
CA ARG A 3 -7.77 -22.05 -16.62
C ARG A 3 -8.25 -21.10 -17.70
N THR A 4 -9.56 -20.90 -17.81
CA THR A 4 -10.14 -19.83 -18.64
C THR A 4 -9.59 -18.51 -18.13
N LYS A 5 -8.59 -17.97 -18.85
CA LYS A 5 -8.08 -16.63 -18.62
C LYS A 5 -9.23 -15.68 -18.98
N LEU A 6 -9.63 -14.80 -18.07
CA LEU A 6 -10.53 -13.71 -18.40
C LEU A 6 -9.83 -12.88 -19.49
N ASP A 7 -10.39 -12.92 -20.70
CA ASP A 7 -9.91 -12.16 -21.85
C ASP A 7 -10.40 -10.72 -21.70
N ILE A 8 -9.67 -9.93 -20.91
CA ILE A 8 -9.92 -8.51 -20.70
C ILE A 8 -8.73 -7.78 -21.32
N ASP A 9 -8.83 -7.50 -22.63
CA ASP A 9 -7.86 -6.71 -23.39
C ASP A 9 -7.84 -5.22 -22.98
N ALA A 10 -8.78 -4.79 -22.14
CA ALA A 10 -9.02 -3.37 -21.86
C ALA A 10 -8.22 -2.77 -20.69
N LEU A 11 -7.61 -3.57 -19.82
CA LEU A 11 -6.93 -3.03 -18.63
C LEU A 11 -5.67 -3.82 -18.26
N THR A 12 -4.53 -3.14 -18.22
CA THR A 12 -3.28 -3.70 -17.68
C THR A 12 -3.40 -3.84 -16.16
N LEU A 13 -3.66 -5.07 -15.71
CA LEU A 13 -3.79 -5.38 -14.29
C LEU A 13 -2.47 -5.87 -13.69
N GLN A 14 -2.01 -5.19 -12.65
CA GLN A 14 -0.92 -5.67 -11.81
C GLN A 14 -1.47 -6.31 -10.54
N THR A 15 -1.50 -7.64 -10.51
CA THR A 15 -2.11 -8.40 -9.41
C THR A 15 -1.11 -8.77 -8.32
N TYR A 16 -1.54 -8.68 -7.06
CA TYR A 16 -0.80 -9.13 -5.88
C TYR A 16 -1.64 -10.14 -5.10
N TYR A 17 -1.01 -11.24 -4.70
CA TYR A 17 -1.66 -12.30 -3.92
C TYR A 17 -1.07 -12.31 -2.51
N VAL A 18 -1.95 -12.38 -1.51
CA VAL A 18 -1.60 -12.36 -0.09
C VAL A 18 -2.51 -13.32 0.68
N GLN A 19 -2.12 -13.66 1.90
CA GLN A 19 -2.95 -14.45 2.81
C GLN A 19 -4.23 -13.67 3.18
N PRO A 20 -5.36 -14.33 3.46
CA PRO A 20 -6.63 -13.66 3.77
C PRO A 20 -6.54 -12.62 4.89
N GLU A 21 -5.77 -12.90 5.94
CA GLU A 21 -5.60 -12.00 7.09
C GLU A 21 -4.85 -10.72 6.71
N ILE A 22 -3.95 -10.82 5.72
CA ILE A 22 -3.27 -9.69 5.12
C ILE A 22 -4.18 -9.01 4.10
N TYR A 23 -5.02 -9.74 3.36
CA TYR A 23 -5.96 -9.13 2.43
C TYR A 23 -6.94 -8.19 3.13
N GLU A 24 -7.41 -8.54 4.34
CA GLU A 24 -8.33 -7.69 5.09
C GLU A 24 -7.67 -6.50 5.82
N LEU A 25 -6.35 -6.51 5.96
CA LEU A 25 -5.63 -5.51 6.74
C LEU A 25 -5.64 -4.13 6.05
N GLY A 26 -6.26 -3.14 6.69
CA GLY A 26 -6.32 -1.76 6.19
C GLY A 26 -7.29 -1.58 5.02
N LYS A 27 -8.17 -2.55 4.74
CA LYS A 27 -9.27 -2.34 3.78
C LYS A 27 -10.23 -1.28 4.29
N THR A 28 -10.60 -0.39 3.39
CA THR A 28 -11.60 0.66 3.57
C THR A 28 -12.34 0.87 2.25
N THR A 29 -13.17 1.89 2.16
CA THR A 29 -13.84 2.29 0.93
C THR A 29 -13.52 3.73 0.57
N ALA A 30 -13.60 4.03 -0.73
CA ALA A 30 -13.55 5.40 -1.23
C ALA A 30 -14.58 5.59 -2.35
N ASP A 31 -15.10 6.81 -2.43
CA ASP A 31 -16.01 7.24 -3.49
C ASP A 31 -15.20 7.69 -4.72
N PHE A 32 -15.51 7.09 -5.86
CA PHE A 32 -15.02 7.49 -7.17
C PHE A 32 -16.21 7.88 -8.04
N ASN A 33 -16.57 9.15 -8.02
CA ASN A 33 -17.67 9.73 -8.80
C ASN A 33 -19.02 9.03 -8.56
N GLY A 34 -19.36 8.80 -7.29
CA GLY A 34 -20.59 8.12 -6.84
C GLY A 34 -20.49 6.60 -6.79
N ILE A 35 -19.34 6.02 -7.16
CA ILE A 35 -19.09 4.58 -7.09
C ILE A 35 -18.18 4.28 -5.90
N ILE A 36 -18.71 3.55 -4.92
CA ILE A 36 -17.95 3.14 -3.74
C ILE A 36 -17.11 1.91 -4.08
N LEU A 37 -15.78 2.06 -4.03
CA LEU A 37 -14.83 0.99 -4.29
C LEU A 37 -14.05 0.60 -3.03
N PRO A 38 -13.76 -0.69 -2.82
CA PRO A 38 -12.85 -1.12 -1.76
C PRO A 38 -11.41 -0.72 -2.12
N ILE A 39 -10.72 -0.10 -1.17
CA ILE A 39 -9.31 0.30 -1.30
C ILE A 39 -8.54 -0.08 -0.04
N TYR A 40 -7.22 0.04 -0.08
CA TYR A 40 -6.42 0.04 1.14
C TYR A 40 -6.22 1.48 1.63
N ASP A 41 -6.20 1.66 2.95
CA ASP A 41 -5.87 2.92 3.58
C ASP A 41 -4.41 3.35 3.27
N ARG A 42 -4.09 4.59 3.63
CA ARG A 42 -2.78 5.20 3.36
C ARG A 42 -1.64 4.46 4.07
N GLU A 43 -1.82 4.06 5.33
CA GLU A 43 -0.80 3.34 6.10
C GLU A 43 -0.48 1.99 5.47
N ARG A 44 -1.52 1.27 5.04
CA ARG A 44 -1.38 -0.01 4.39
C ARG A 44 -0.68 0.15 3.05
N THR A 45 -1.11 1.12 2.25
CA THR A 45 -0.49 1.45 0.95
C THR A 45 1.01 1.70 1.11
N ILE A 46 1.43 2.48 2.12
CA ILE A 46 2.86 2.73 2.37
C ILE A 46 3.59 1.47 2.81
N CYS A 47 3.01 0.65 3.69
CA CYS A 47 3.63 -0.64 4.03
C CYS A 47 3.80 -1.55 2.81
N ASP A 48 2.86 -1.53 1.87
CA ASP A 48 2.96 -2.27 0.61
C ASP A 48 4.07 -1.72 -0.30
N CYS A 49 4.30 -0.40 -0.32
CA CYS A 49 5.45 0.19 -1.02
C CYS A 49 6.79 -0.38 -0.52
N PHE A 50 6.94 -0.56 0.80
CA PHE A 50 8.12 -1.22 1.37
C PHE A 50 8.15 -2.73 1.09
N LYS A 51 7.00 -3.39 1.14
CA LYS A 51 6.88 -4.84 0.94
C LYS A 51 7.28 -5.24 -0.47
N TYR A 52 6.82 -4.48 -1.45
CA TYR A 52 7.01 -4.74 -2.88
C TYR A 52 8.02 -3.80 -3.52
N ARG A 53 8.98 -3.30 -2.72
CA ARG A 53 9.96 -2.30 -3.15
C ARG A 53 10.70 -2.62 -4.46
N SER A 54 11.00 -3.89 -4.72
CA SER A 54 11.68 -4.32 -5.95
C SER A 54 10.81 -4.27 -7.20
N ARG A 55 9.49 -4.11 -7.05
CA ARG A 55 8.52 -3.97 -8.14
C ARG A 55 8.07 -2.53 -8.37
N LEU A 56 8.61 -1.59 -7.61
CA LEU A 56 8.35 -0.17 -7.73
C LEU A 56 9.63 0.52 -8.18
N ASP A 57 9.51 1.42 -9.16
CA ASP A 57 10.61 2.32 -9.46
C ASP A 57 10.85 3.30 -8.29
N ASN A 58 12.05 3.86 -8.27
CA ASN A 58 12.49 4.71 -7.18
C ASN A 58 11.69 6.02 -7.11
N GLU A 59 11.21 6.53 -8.24
CA GLU A 59 10.49 7.80 -8.29
C GLU A 59 9.11 7.65 -7.67
N ILE A 60 8.35 6.62 -8.07
CA ILE A 60 7.04 6.30 -7.49
C ILE A 60 7.17 6.04 -5.99
N PHE A 61 8.17 5.25 -5.58
CA PHE A 61 8.42 4.98 -4.17
C PHE A 61 8.67 6.28 -3.38
N ASN A 62 9.62 7.11 -3.83
CA ASN A 62 9.95 8.36 -3.13
C ASN A 62 8.77 9.34 -3.10
N LYS A 63 7.99 9.45 -4.19
CA LYS A 63 6.79 10.27 -4.23
C LYS A 63 5.75 9.81 -3.20
N ALA A 64 5.48 8.51 -3.13
CA ALA A 64 4.52 7.96 -2.18
C ALA A 64 4.93 8.25 -0.72
N LEU A 65 6.21 8.06 -0.39
CA LEU A 65 6.70 8.28 0.97
C LEU A 65 6.65 9.77 1.36
N ASN A 66 7.08 10.67 0.48
CA ASN A 66 7.00 12.11 0.74
C ASN A 66 5.56 12.59 0.83
N ALA A 67 4.67 12.08 -0.02
CA ALA A 67 3.24 12.41 0.05
C ALA A 67 2.65 11.97 1.40
N TYR A 68 2.97 10.76 1.86
CA TYR A 68 2.51 10.28 3.16
C TYR A 68 3.12 11.04 4.34
N ALA A 69 4.42 11.35 4.31
CA ALA A 69 5.09 12.13 5.35
C ALA A 69 4.41 13.50 5.55
N ASN A 70 4.00 14.13 4.45
CA ASN A 70 3.31 15.42 4.45
C ASN A 70 1.78 15.32 4.62
N ASP A 71 1.21 14.12 4.64
CA ASP A 71 -0.24 13.93 4.80
C ASP A 71 -0.67 14.32 6.24
N PRO A 72 -1.59 15.28 6.42
CA PRO A 72 -2.09 15.66 7.74
C PRO A 72 -2.97 14.57 8.38
N GLN A 73 -3.50 13.62 7.60
CA GLN A 73 -4.33 12.52 8.07
C GLN A 73 -3.54 11.22 8.30
N LYS A 74 -2.21 11.29 8.32
CA LYS A 74 -1.36 10.13 8.64
C LYS A 74 -1.55 9.67 10.08
N GLU A 75 -1.66 8.36 10.28
CA GLU A 75 -1.82 7.72 11.58
C GLU A 75 -0.65 6.78 11.86
N LEU A 76 0.40 7.30 12.50
CA LEU A 76 1.66 6.57 12.73
C LEU A 76 1.48 5.29 13.55
N ARG A 77 0.45 5.24 14.42
CA ARG A 77 0.11 4.04 15.18
C ARG A 77 -0.36 2.90 14.27
N ASN A 78 -1.18 3.22 13.27
CA ASN A 78 -1.64 2.25 12.28
C ASN A 78 -0.48 1.84 11.36
N LEU A 79 0.37 2.78 10.95
CA LEU A 79 1.56 2.49 10.16
C LEU A 79 2.46 1.45 10.85
N SER A 80 2.80 1.68 12.12
CA SER A 80 3.64 0.74 12.89
C SER A 80 2.97 -0.62 13.04
N LYS A 81 1.66 -0.65 13.35
CA LYS A 81 0.88 -1.89 13.49
C LYS A 81 0.89 -2.70 12.19
N TYR A 82 0.66 -2.07 11.05
CA TYR A 82 0.62 -2.73 9.75
C TYR A 82 2.00 -3.18 9.31
N ALA A 83 3.02 -2.35 9.50
CA ALA A 83 4.40 -2.67 9.16
C ALA A 83 4.92 -3.90 9.91
N LYS A 84 4.50 -4.10 11.17
CA LYS A 84 4.78 -5.33 11.93
C LYS A 84 4.11 -6.55 11.29
N LYS A 85 2.80 -6.47 10.99
CA LYS A 85 2.05 -7.56 10.35
C LYS A 85 2.62 -7.95 8.98
N LEU A 86 3.07 -6.97 8.19
CA LEU A 86 3.63 -7.17 6.86
C LEU A 86 5.14 -7.51 6.87
N ARG A 87 5.76 -7.50 8.04
CA ARG A 87 7.20 -7.76 8.28
C ARG A 87 8.12 -6.76 7.58
N VAL A 88 7.71 -5.50 7.54
CA VAL A 88 8.47 -4.37 6.97
C VAL A 88 8.83 -3.29 8.00
N HIS A 89 8.49 -3.51 9.28
CA HIS A 89 8.64 -2.54 10.37
C HIS A 89 10.01 -1.84 10.42
N LYS A 90 11.11 -2.60 10.35
CA LYS A 90 12.46 -2.02 10.42
C LYS A 90 12.68 -0.98 9.32
N LYS A 91 12.41 -1.36 8.07
CA LYS A 91 12.59 -0.48 6.89
C LYS A 91 11.67 0.74 6.92
N VAL A 92 10.42 0.53 7.36
CA VAL A 92 9.45 1.64 7.50
C VAL A 92 9.95 2.64 8.54
N THR A 93 10.40 2.16 9.71
CA THR A 93 10.84 3.02 10.82
C THR A 93 12.06 3.83 10.41
N GLU A 94 13.11 3.17 9.89
CA GLU A 94 14.36 3.82 9.50
C GLU A 94 14.14 4.97 8.51
N LEU A 95 13.27 4.79 7.52
CA LEU A 95 13.08 5.79 6.48
C LEU A 95 12.04 6.86 6.85
N MET A 96 10.97 6.48 7.55
CA MET A 96 9.94 7.44 7.97
C MET A 96 10.43 8.35 9.09
N GLU A 97 11.31 7.89 9.98
CA GLU A 97 11.92 8.75 11.01
C GLU A 97 12.73 9.90 10.37
N VAL A 98 13.45 9.64 9.29
CA VAL A 98 14.20 10.68 8.57
C VAL A 98 13.24 11.69 7.94
N LEU A 99 12.16 11.22 7.30
CA LEU A 99 11.21 12.07 6.59
C LEU A 99 10.28 12.88 7.51
N LEU A 100 10.09 12.45 8.75
CA LEU A 100 9.22 13.13 9.72
C LEU A 100 9.97 14.12 10.62
N ASN A 101 11.29 13.97 10.75
CA ASN A 101 12.14 14.82 11.58
C ASN A 101 13.04 15.78 10.76
N GLY A 102 12.99 15.69 9.44
CA GLY A 102 13.64 16.65 8.52
C GLY A 102 12.67 17.74 8.11
#